data_AF-A0A7J2MUH8-F1
#
_entry.id   AF-A0A7J2MUH8-F1
#
_cell.length_a   1.000
_cell.length_b   1.000
_cell.length_c   1.000
_cell.angle_alpha   90.00
_cell.angle_beta   90.00
_cell.angle_gamma   90.00
#
_symmetry.space_group_name_H-M   'P 1'
#
loop_
_entity.id
_entity.type
_entity.pdbx_description
1 polymer ?
#
loop_
_entity_poly.entity_id
_entity_poly.type
_entity_poly.pdbx_seq_one_letter_code
_entity_poly.pdbx_strand_id
1 'polypeptide(L)'
;MKNLDWEINSRDLENGLRVYLEEKVNHLDEHSLFSSFIYSILSAAENYKKLKKLEAQLKEIGITPPKNVGEIEVVASKIEEVVKKSRFPNRKIRRIRKFLRWWCNSNLPFEILKDSKTKRERGEELRELLVKECPGIGYKTASLLLVKLGYLNLIPIDVWSMRFLKANGYPVKLPDYKKVSGPKGKEYLKLEEILRENASKYSVPPAIFQFALWSKYSSWGETKGSKKV
;
A
#
# COMPACT_ATOMS: atom_id res chain seq x y z
N MET A 1 17.27 -4.52 20.20
CA MET A 1 17.26 -4.47 18.72
C MET A 1 18.69 -4.71 18.28
N LYS A 2 18.96 -5.68 17.39
CA LYS A 2 20.29 -5.76 16.75
C LYS A 2 20.57 -4.39 16.12
N ASN A 3 21.81 -3.89 16.22
CA ASN A 3 22.25 -2.70 15.48
C ASN A 3 22.10 -3.03 14.00
N LEU A 4 20.94 -2.70 13.44
CA LEU A 4 20.72 -2.77 12.00
C LEU A 4 21.47 -1.59 11.42
N ASP A 5 22.34 -1.87 10.47
CA ASP A 5 22.94 -0.85 9.62
C ASP A 5 21.84 -0.28 8.71
N TRP A 6 21.59 1.02 8.85
CA TRP A 6 20.52 1.76 8.16
C TRP A 6 20.99 2.43 6.86
N GLU A 7 22.07 1.92 6.27
CA GLU A 7 22.55 2.33 4.95
C GLU A 7 21.87 1.56 3.82
N ILE A 8 21.79 2.13 2.62
CA ILE A 8 21.24 1.49 1.41
C ILE A 8 22.33 1.48 0.34
N ASN A 9 22.56 0.33 -0.28
CA ASN A 9 23.52 0.19 -1.37
C ASN A 9 22.82 -0.21 -2.69
N SER A 10 23.58 -0.28 -3.78
CA SER A 10 23.06 -0.60 -5.11
C SER A 10 22.32 -1.93 -5.17
N ARG A 11 22.79 -2.95 -4.45
CA ARG A 11 22.14 -4.27 -4.41
C ARG A 11 20.78 -4.21 -3.71
N ASP A 12 20.65 -3.39 -2.67
CA ASP A 12 19.38 -3.16 -2.00
C ASP A 12 18.36 -2.48 -2.94
N LEU A 13 18.83 -1.54 -3.76
CA LEU A 13 18.02 -0.84 -4.76
C LEU A 13 17.56 -1.76 -5.90
N GLU A 14 18.45 -2.58 -6.44
CA GLU A 14 18.12 -3.62 -7.43
C GLU A 14 17.09 -4.60 -6.88
N ASN A 15 17.26 -5.03 -5.62
CA ASN A 15 16.29 -5.87 -4.95
C ASN A 15 14.95 -5.16 -4.78
N GLY A 16 14.96 -3.87 -4.38
CA GLY A 16 13.77 -3.04 -4.30
C GLY A 16 13.00 -2.97 -5.62
N LEU A 17 13.70 -2.76 -6.74
CA LEU A 17 13.11 -2.78 -8.08
C LEU A 17 12.49 -4.13 -8.41
N ARG A 18 13.20 -5.23 -8.13
CA ARG A 18 12.67 -6.59 -8.34
C ARG A 18 11.38 -6.82 -7.53
N VAL A 19 11.38 -6.46 -6.25
CA VAL A 19 10.20 -6.61 -5.38
C VAL A 19 9.04 -5.76 -5.89
N TYR A 20 9.29 -4.53 -6.33
CA TYR A 20 8.26 -3.69 -6.94
C TYR A 20 7.66 -4.35 -8.19
N LEU A 21 8.49 -4.89 -9.09
CA LEU A 21 8.02 -5.55 -10.31
C LEU A 21 7.16 -6.80 -10.02
N GLU A 22 7.43 -7.50 -8.91
CA GLU A 22 6.60 -8.62 -8.45
C GLU A 22 5.28 -8.18 -7.82
N GLU A 23 5.27 -7.05 -7.12
CA GLU A 23 4.10 -6.58 -6.39
C GLU A 23 3.17 -5.69 -7.23
N LYS A 24 3.68 -5.04 -8.29
CA LYS A 24 2.86 -4.18 -9.15
C LYS A 24 1.81 -4.97 -9.92
N VAL A 25 0.72 -4.30 -10.28
CA VAL A 25 -0.25 -4.82 -11.24
C VAL A 25 0.38 -4.75 -12.65
N ASN A 26 0.36 -5.87 -13.36
CA ASN A 26 0.92 -5.95 -14.72
C ASN A 26 -0.06 -5.46 -15.79
N HIS A 27 -1.34 -5.84 -15.67
CA HIS A 27 -2.40 -5.37 -16.54
C HIS A 27 -3.43 -4.63 -15.70
N LEU A 28 -3.60 -3.34 -15.98
CA LEU A 28 -4.51 -2.48 -15.24
C LEU A 28 -5.83 -2.28 -16.00
N ASP A 29 -6.87 -2.83 -15.40
CA ASP A 29 -8.27 -2.77 -15.80
C ASP A 29 -9.15 -2.50 -14.56
N GLU A 30 -10.48 -2.43 -14.74
CA GLU A 30 -11.40 -2.18 -13.63
C GLU A 30 -11.29 -3.24 -12.52
N HIS A 31 -11.12 -4.51 -12.90
CA HIS A 31 -11.09 -5.65 -11.98
C HIS A 31 -9.82 -5.67 -11.11
N SER A 32 -8.66 -5.48 -11.73
CA SER A 32 -7.36 -5.38 -11.06
C SER A 32 -7.24 -4.11 -10.22
N LEU A 33 -7.85 -3.00 -10.66
CA LEU A 33 -7.97 -1.79 -9.85
C LEU A 33 -8.81 -2.06 -8.59
N PHE A 34 -10.01 -2.62 -8.75
CA PHE A 34 -10.90 -2.98 -7.65
C PHE A 34 -10.20 -3.91 -6.65
N SER A 35 -9.55 -4.96 -7.16
CA SER A 35 -8.77 -5.90 -6.34
C SER A 35 -7.65 -5.20 -5.57
N SER A 36 -6.99 -4.21 -6.20
CA SER A 36 -5.92 -3.43 -5.57
C SER A 36 -6.44 -2.50 -4.46
N PHE A 37 -7.64 -1.93 -4.61
CA PHE A 37 -8.30 -1.21 -3.52
C PHE A 37 -8.56 -2.11 -2.32
N ILE A 38 -9.15 -3.29 -2.54
CA ILE A 38 -9.42 -4.25 -1.47
C ILE A 38 -8.10 -4.66 -0.79
N TYR A 39 -7.07 -4.99 -1.56
CA TYR A 39 -5.73 -5.28 -1.03
C TYR A 39 -5.22 -4.15 -0.12
N SER A 40 -5.28 -2.90 -0.58
CA SER A 40 -4.79 -1.74 0.16
C SER A 40 -5.58 -1.49 1.45
N ILE A 41 -6.91 -1.65 1.44
CA ILE A 41 -7.75 -1.56 2.64
C ILE A 41 -7.37 -2.66 3.65
N LEU A 42 -7.15 -3.90 3.16
CA LEU A 42 -6.82 -5.05 4.00
C LEU A 42 -5.40 -5.00 4.56
N SER A 43 -4.48 -4.29 3.90
CA SER A 43 -3.09 -4.10 4.33
C SER A 43 -2.98 -3.41 5.71
N ALA A 44 -4.00 -2.65 6.10
CA ALA A 44 -3.99 -1.90 7.35
C ALA A 44 -3.86 -2.86 8.55
N ALA A 45 -2.75 -2.70 9.28
CA ALA A 45 -2.40 -3.51 10.46
C ALA A 45 -2.28 -5.03 10.20
N GLU A 46 -2.02 -5.42 8.96
CA GLU A 46 -1.80 -6.82 8.56
C GLU A 46 -0.31 -7.06 8.22
N ASN A 47 0.19 -8.26 8.50
CA ASN A 47 1.53 -8.64 8.07
C ASN A 47 1.51 -9.11 6.60
N TYR A 48 2.65 -9.02 5.93
CA TYR A 48 2.76 -9.32 4.49
C TYR A 48 2.36 -10.75 4.13
N LYS A 49 2.88 -11.76 4.84
CA LYS A 49 2.57 -13.18 4.60
C LYS A 49 1.06 -13.44 4.64
N LYS A 50 0.38 -12.89 5.64
CA LYS A 50 -1.06 -13.03 5.82
C LYS A 50 -1.84 -12.22 4.79
N LEU A 51 -1.39 -11.02 4.44
CA LEU A 51 -1.98 -10.22 3.37
C LEU A 51 -1.92 -10.94 2.01
N LYS A 52 -0.80 -11.56 1.66
CA LYS A 52 -0.67 -12.36 0.42
C LYS A 52 -1.57 -13.59 0.43
N LYS A 53 -1.74 -14.24 1.59
CA LYS A 53 -2.71 -15.34 1.73
C LYS A 53 -4.14 -14.86 1.49
N LEU A 54 -4.53 -13.72 2.06
CA LEU A 54 -5.86 -13.13 1.82
C LEU A 54 -6.03 -12.75 0.34
N GLU A 55 -5.00 -12.14 -0.27
CA GLU A 55 -5.01 -11.79 -1.70
C GLU A 55 -5.23 -13.03 -2.59
N ALA A 56 -4.52 -14.13 -2.31
CA ALA A 56 -4.69 -15.39 -3.05
C ALA A 56 -6.11 -15.96 -2.90
N GLN A 57 -6.65 -15.97 -1.68
CA GLN A 57 -8.03 -16.43 -1.43
C GLN A 57 -9.08 -15.55 -2.12
N LEU A 58 -8.89 -14.23 -2.17
CA LEU A 58 -9.79 -13.33 -2.89
C LEU A 58 -9.74 -13.54 -4.41
N LYS A 59 -8.56 -13.88 -4.96
CA LYS A 59 -8.42 -14.25 -6.38
C LYS A 59 -9.13 -15.57 -6.68
N GLU A 60 -8.98 -16.56 -5.81
CA GLU A 60 -9.61 -17.88 -5.95
C GLU A 60 -11.14 -17.80 -6.00
N ILE A 61 -11.76 -16.95 -5.17
CA ILE A 61 -13.22 -16.76 -5.17
C ILE A 61 -13.73 -15.81 -6.27
N GLY A 62 -12.84 -15.19 -7.06
CA GLY A 62 -13.18 -14.31 -8.18
C GLY A 62 -14.02 -13.10 -7.78
N ILE A 63 -13.52 -12.25 -6.88
CA ILE A 63 -14.22 -11.01 -6.52
C ILE A 63 -14.28 -10.02 -7.70
N THR A 64 -15.47 -9.57 -8.06
CA THR A 64 -15.66 -8.53 -9.08
C THR A 64 -16.21 -7.24 -8.45
N PRO A 65 -15.95 -6.06 -9.03
CA PRO A 65 -16.58 -4.83 -8.59
C PRO A 65 -18.11 -4.94 -8.70
N PRO A 66 -18.88 -4.41 -7.73
CA PRO A 66 -20.33 -4.35 -7.81
C PRO A 66 -20.75 -3.35 -8.89
N LYS A 67 -21.67 -3.72 -9.78
CA LYS A 67 -22.18 -2.85 -10.85
C LYS A 67 -23.21 -1.83 -10.36
N ASN A 68 -23.87 -2.13 -9.25
CA ASN A 68 -24.91 -1.29 -8.66
C ASN A 68 -25.02 -1.55 -7.15
N VAL A 69 -25.83 -0.73 -6.47
CA VAL A 69 -26.02 -0.81 -5.02
C VAL A 69 -26.59 -2.15 -4.56
N GLY A 70 -27.42 -2.80 -5.39
CA GLY A 70 -28.01 -4.11 -5.07
C GLY A 70 -27.00 -5.25 -4.99
N GLU A 71 -25.87 -5.15 -5.68
CA GLU A 71 -24.81 -6.15 -5.68
C GLU A 71 -23.83 -6.01 -4.49
N ILE A 72 -23.91 -4.92 -3.73
CA ILE A 72 -22.93 -4.60 -2.67
C ILE A 72 -22.88 -5.69 -1.61
N GLU A 73 -24.01 -6.16 -1.09
CA GLU A 73 -23.99 -7.16 -0.02
C GLU A 73 -23.56 -8.54 -0.52
N VAL A 74 -23.80 -8.87 -1.80
CA VAL A 74 -23.28 -10.10 -2.42
C VAL A 74 -21.76 -10.07 -2.45
N VAL A 75 -21.17 -8.98 -2.95
CA VAL A 75 -19.70 -8.81 -3.00
C VAL A 75 -19.11 -8.72 -1.59
N ALA A 76 -19.75 -7.98 -0.69
CA ALA A 76 -19.30 -7.85 0.70
C ALA A 76 -19.26 -9.20 1.41
N SER A 77 -20.29 -10.04 1.24
CA SER A 77 -20.38 -11.35 1.88
C SER A 77 -19.28 -12.28 1.40
N LYS A 78 -18.98 -12.30 0.09
CA LYS A 78 -17.84 -13.04 -0.47
C LYS A 78 -16.51 -12.62 0.16
N ILE A 79 -16.29 -11.30 0.29
CA ILE A 79 -15.07 -10.76 0.91
C ILE A 79 -15.03 -11.09 2.41
N GLU A 80 -16.18 -11.04 3.10
CA GLU A 80 -16.29 -11.29 4.54
C GLU A 80 -15.80 -12.70 4.91
N GLU A 81 -16.15 -13.72 4.13
CA GLU A 81 -15.70 -15.11 4.37
C GLU A 81 -14.17 -15.25 4.41
N VAL A 82 -13.47 -14.49 3.56
CA VAL A 82 -12.00 -14.47 3.53
C VAL A 82 -11.46 -13.63 4.70
N VAL A 83 -12.08 -12.48 4.97
CA VAL A 83 -11.59 -11.49 5.94
C VAL A 83 -11.82 -11.91 7.39
N LYS A 84 -12.76 -12.82 7.69
CA LYS A 84 -13.00 -13.35 9.06
C LYS A 84 -11.72 -13.84 9.76
N LYS A 85 -10.76 -14.37 9.01
CA LYS A 85 -9.47 -14.88 9.52
C LYS A 85 -8.40 -13.79 9.69
N SER A 86 -8.68 -12.55 9.30
CA SER A 86 -7.76 -11.40 9.35
C SER A 86 -7.72 -10.72 10.73
N ARG A 87 -6.79 -9.79 10.94
CA ARG A 87 -6.80 -8.97 12.16
C ARG A 87 -7.90 -7.90 12.08
N PHE A 88 -8.68 -7.74 13.15
CA PHE A 88 -9.80 -6.78 13.23
C PHE A 88 -10.85 -6.96 12.12
N PRO A 89 -11.40 -8.18 11.92
CA PRO A 89 -12.27 -8.50 10.79
C PRO A 89 -13.49 -7.59 10.70
N ASN A 90 -14.19 -7.36 11.83
CA ASN A 90 -15.38 -6.50 11.90
C ASN A 90 -15.10 -5.05 11.44
N ARG A 91 -13.92 -4.52 11.77
CA ARG A 91 -13.51 -3.17 11.35
C ARG A 91 -13.21 -3.14 9.86
N LYS A 92 -12.56 -4.18 9.33
CA LYS A 92 -12.23 -4.30 7.90
C LYS A 92 -13.49 -4.45 7.07
N ILE A 93 -14.41 -5.35 7.43
CA ILE A 93 -15.64 -5.53 6.65
C ILE A 93 -16.53 -4.27 6.66
N ARG A 94 -16.62 -3.56 7.79
CA ARG A 94 -17.32 -2.27 7.86
C ARG A 94 -16.72 -1.23 6.89
N ARG A 95 -15.39 -1.19 6.76
CA ARG A 95 -14.71 -0.30 5.80
C ARG A 95 -14.98 -0.75 4.37
N ILE A 96 -14.91 -2.04 4.10
CA ILE A 96 -15.19 -2.61 2.77
C ILE A 96 -16.62 -2.27 2.32
N ARG A 97 -17.64 -2.47 3.16
CA ARG A 97 -19.03 -2.07 2.81
C ARG A 97 -19.17 -0.58 2.46
N LYS A 98 -18.47 0.30 3.18
CA LYS A 98 -18.43 1.74 2.87
C LYS A 98 -17.70 2.02 1.55
N PHE A 99 -16.58 1.34 1.31
CA PHE A 99 -15.83 1.41 0.06
C PHE A 99 -16.67 0.94 -1.13
N LEU A 100 -17.40 -0.18 -1.02
CA LEU A 100 -18.24 -0.68 -2.11
C LEU A 100 -19.35 0.31 -2.47
N ARG A 101 -19.97 0.96 -1.48
CA ARG A 101 -20.91 2.06 -1.73
C ARG A 101 -20.26 3.25 -2.43
N TRP A 102 -19.05 3.63 -2.00
CA TRP A 102 -18.30 4.70 -2.66
C TRP A 102 -17.92 4.32 -4.09
N TRP A 103 -17.50 3.08 -4.34
CA TRP A 103 -17.10 2.57 -5.66
C TRP A 103 -18.22 2.75 -6.69
N CYS A 104 -19.45 2.36 -6.35
CA CYS A 104 -20.60 2.50 -7.26
C CYS A 104 -20.98 3.95 -7.58
N ASN A 105 -20.53 4.93 -6.77
CA ASN A 105 -20.95 6.33 -6.88
C ASN A 105 -19.80 7.29 -7.21
N SER A 106 -18.58 6.78 -7.40
CA SER A 106 -17.38 7.59 -7.56
C SER A 106 -16.84 7.50 -8.98
N ASN A 107 -16.47 8.64 -9.55
CA ASN A 107 -15.74 8.70 -10.82
C ASN A 107 -14.22 8.51 -10.65
N LEU A 108 -13.71 8.50 -9.41
CA LEU A 108 -12.27 8.46 -9.15
C LEU A 108 -11.58 7.17 -9.67
N PRO A 109 -12.20 5.96 -9.60
CA PRO A 109 -11.63 4.78 -10.25
C PRO A 109 -11.42 4.98 -11.76
N PHE A 110 -12.35 5.62 -12.45
CA PHE A 110 -12.22 5.95 -13.87
C PHE A 110 -11.08 6.95 -14.12
N GLU A 111 -10.96 7.99 -13.30
CA GLU A 111 -9.85 8.96 -13.39
C GLU A 111 -8.48 8.28 -13.20
N ILE A 112 -8.37 7.34 -12.26
CA ILE A 112 -7.14 6.56 -12.05
C ILE A 112 -6.82 5.70 -13.28
N LEU A 113 -7.81 5.02 -13.86
CA LEU A 113 -7.62 4.24 -15.09
C LEU A 113 -7.21 5.12 -16.26
N LYS A 114 -7.83 6.29 -16.42
CA LYS A 114 -7.50 7.27 -17.45
C LYS A 114 -6.07 7.77 -17.32
N ASP A 115 -5.68 8.20 -16.11
CA ASP A 115 -4.32 8.68 -15.86
C ASP A 115 -3.27 7.58 -16.03
N SER A 116 -3.62 6.32 -15.73
CA SER A 116 -2.72 5.18 -15.92
C SER A 116 -2.32 4.91 -17.37
N LYS A 117 -3.08 5.44 -18.34
CA LYS A 117 -2.76 5.40 -19.78
C LYS A 117 -1.80 6.51 -20.20
N THR A 118 -1.42 7.39 -19.27
CA THR A 118 -0.43 8.44 -19.44
C THR A 118 0.88 8.07 -18.72
N LYS A 119 1.72 9.06 -18.42
CA LYS A 119 2.94 8.90 -17.64
C LYS A 119 2.72 8.75 -16.12
N ARG A 120 1.47 8.75 -15.64
CA ARG A 120 1.11 8.61 -14.21
C ARG A 120 1.62 9.76 -13.33
N GLU A 121 1.62 10.98 -13.87
CA GLU A 121 2.18 12.16 -13.18
C GLU A 121 1.24 12.69 -12.08
N ARG A 122 -0.07 12.39 -12.15
CA ARG A 122 -1.10 12.86 -11.19
C ARG A 122 -1.11 12.11 -9.85
N GLY A 123 -0.08 11.32 -9.53
CA GLY A 123 -0.07 10.45 -8.34
C GLY A 123 -0.38 11.17 -7.03
N GLU A 124 0.19 12.36 -6.80
CA GLU A 124 -0.06 13.14 -5.58
C GLU A 124 -1.49 13.67 -5.51
N GLU A 125 -1.98 14.24 -6.62
CA GLU A 125 -3.36 14.73 -6.73
C GLU A 125 -4.37 13.61 -6.48
N LEU A 126 -4.21 12.47 -7.16
CA LEU A 126 -5.07 11.30 -6.99
C LEU A 126 -5.01 10.76 -5.56
N ARG A 127 -3.84 10.82 -4.90
CA ARG A 127 -3.73 10.44 -3.48
C ARG A 127 -4.58 11.35 -2.60
N GLU A 128 -4.50 12.67 -2.76
CA GLU A 128 -5.30 13.61 -1.96
C GLU A 128 -6.80 13.37 -2.16
N LEU A 129 -7.25 13.17 -3.41
CA LEU A 129 -8.64 12.83 -3.73
C LEU A 129 -9.07 11.52 -3.06
N LEU A 130 -8.24 10.47 -3.16
CA LEU A 130 -8.50 9.18 -2.50
C LEU A 130 -8.63 9.32 -0.99
N VAL A 131 -7.74 10.09 -0.34
CA VAL A 131 -7.76 10.29 1.11
C VAL A 131 -9.01 11.07 1.54
N LYS A 132 -9.43 12.04 0.74
CA LYS A 132 -10.60 12.88 1.02
C LYS A 132 -11.91 12.12 0.84
N GLU A 133 -12.01 11.31 -0.21
CA GLU A 133 -13.29 10.77 -0.69
C GLU A 133 -13.49 9.28 -0.38
N CYS A 134 -12.43 8.46 -0.44
CA CYS A 134 -12.56 7.01 -0.38
C CYS A 134 -12.55 6.48 1.07
N PRO A 135 -13.65 5.88 1.55
CA PRO A 135 -13.71 5.36 2.91
C PRO A 135 -12.68 4.25 3.16
N GLY A 136 -12.00 4.34 4.30
CA GLY A 136 -11.03 3.30 4.71
C GLY A 136 -9.66 3.43 4.09
N ILE A 137 -9.44 4.43 3.22
CA ILE A 137 -8.15 4.81 2.67
C ILE A 137 -7.63 6.07 3.38
N GLY A 138 -6.40 6.02 3.90
CA GLY A 138 -5.62 7.20 4.27
C GLY A 138 -4.32 7.27 3.46
N TYR A 139 -3.46 8.24 3.77
CA TYR A 139 -2.24 8.54 3.00
C TYR A 139 -1.40 7.31 2.65
N LYS A 140 -0.99 6.52 3.66
CA LYS A 140 -0.20 5.31 3.43
C LYS A 140 -0.87 4.34 2.45
N THR A 141 -2.16 4.06 2.67
CA THR A 141 -2.90 3.09 1.85
C THR A 141 -3.21 3.62 0.46
N ALA A 142 -3.38 4.94 0.31
CA ALA A 142 -3.54 5.58 -0.99
C ALA A 142 -2.23 5.54 -1.78
N SER A 143 -1.10 5.91 -1.16
CA SER A 143 0.23 5.75 -1.77
C SER A 143 0.50 4.28 -2.12
N LEU A 144 0.18 3.32 -1.24
CA LEU A 144 0.36 1.90 -1.51
C LEU A 144 -0.47 1.45 -2.72
N LEU A 145 -1.74 1.86 -2.80
CA LEU A 145 -2.61 1.58 -3.94
C LEU A 145 -1.98 2.12 -5.22
N LEU A 146 -1.69 3.42 -5.29
CA LEU A 146 -1.17 4.05 -6.50
C LEU A 146 0.20 3.48 -6.90
N VAL A 147 1.11 3.23 -5.97
CA VAL A 147 2.38 2.55 -6.26
C VAL A 147 2.15 1.17 -6.86
N LYS A 148 1.21 0.39 -6.33
CA LYS A 148 0.84 -0.93 -6.90
C LYS A 148 0.30 -0.82 -8.32
N LEU A 149 -0.33 0.31 -8.67
CA LEU A 149 -0.84 0.63 -10.01
C LEU A 149 0.23 1.27 -10.94
N GLY A 150 1.45 1.44 -10.44
CA GLY A 150 2.62 1.88 -11.21
C GLY A 150 3.03 3.35 -11.01
N TYR A 151 2.46 4.05 -10.04
CA TYR A 151 2.81 5.44 -9.75
C TYR A 151 4.09 5.50 -8.91
N LEU A 152 5.22 5.80 -9.54
CA LEU A 152 6.55 5.70 -8.92
C LEU A 152 6.96 6.93 -8.09
N ASN A 153 6.23 8.04 -8.19
CA ASN A 153 6.51 9.29 -7.51
C ASN A 153 6.04 9.32 -6.03
N LEU A 154 5.42 8.26 -5.52
CA LEU A 154 4.87 8.21 -4.17
C LEU A 154 5.63 7.24 -3.26
N ILE A 155 5.61 7.50 -1.95
CA ILE A 155 6.19 6.61 -0.94
C ILE A 155 5.09 6.20 0.05
N PRO A 156 4.74 4.90 0.15
CA PRO A 156 3.87 4.39 1.19
C PRO A 156 4.62 4.34 2.52
N ILE A 157 4.54 5.40 3.34
CA ILE A 157 5.29 5.48 4.60
C ILE A 157 4.80 4.40 5.57
N ASP A 158 5.67 3.44 5.82
CA ASP A 158 5.43 2.34 6.74
C ASP A 158 6.39 2.37 7.93
N VAL A 159 6.32 1.34 8.77
CA VAL A 159 7.14 1.25 9.98
C VAL A 159 8.64 1.18 9.66
N TRP A 160 9.02 0.61 8.52
CA TRP A 160 10.42 0.47 8.11
C TRP A 160 10.97 1.79 7.60
N SER A 161 10.18 2.51 6.81
CA SER A 161 10.47 3.88 6.37
C SER A 161 10.69 4.82 7.56
N MET A 162 9.82 4.76 8.57
CA MET A 162 9.97 5.59 9.77
C MET A 162 11.16 5.18 10.66
N ARG A 163 11.49 3.88 10.72
CA ARG A 163 12.66 3.40 11.45
C ARG A 163 13.95 3.86 10.77
N PHE A 164 14.01 3.82 9.44
CA PHE A 164 15.11 4.39 8.66
C PHE A 164 15.30 5.86 8.98
N LEU A 165 14.22 6.66 8.92
CA LEU A 165 14.29 8.09 9.27
C LEU A 165 14.79 8.30 10.71
N LYS A 166 14.24 7.55 11.68
CA LYS A 166 14.67 7.67 13.07
C LYS A 166 16.15 7.31 13.27
N ALA A 167 16.64 6.28 12.58
CA ALA A 167 18.04 5.87 12.65
C ALA A 167 18.99 6.90 12.03
N ASN A 168 18.53 7.62 11.00
CA ASN A 168 19.26 8.71 10.35
C ASN A 168 19.05 10.08 11.03
N GLY A 169 18.63 10.09 12.31
CA GLY A 169 18.57 11.31 13.12
C GLY A 169 17.33 12.19 12.92
N TYR A 170 16.37 11.80 12.08
CA TYR A 170 15.15 12.59 11.90
C TYR A 170 14.20 12.44 13.11
N PRO A 171 13.50 13.52 13.53
CA PRO A 171 12.64 13.52 14.72
C PRO A 171 11.30 12.81 14.46
N VAL A 172 11.34 11.48 14.30
CA VAL A 172 10.18 10.65 13.97
C VAL A 172 9.72 9.85 15.18
N LYS A 173 8.40 9.91 15.46
CA LYS A 173 7.75 9.06 16.46
C LYS A 173 7.31 7.74 15.81
N LEU A 174 7.84 6.62 16.29
CA LEU A 174 7.42 5.31 15.81
C LEU A 174 6.04 4.95 16.40
N PRO A 175 5.10 4.43 15.58
CA PRO A 175 3.81 3.99 16.09
C PRO A 175 3.96 2.72 16.93
N ASP A 176 3.33 2.72 18.10
CA ASP A 176 3.18 1.54 18.96
C ASP A 176 1.80 0.88 18.79
N TYR A 177 0.91 1.49 18.00
CA TYR A 177 -0.46 1.07 17.72
C TYR A 177 -1.33 0.86 18.97
N LYS A 178 -0.90 1.39 20.12
CA LYS A 178 -1.63 1.45 21.39
C LYS A 178 -1.94 2.89 21.77
N LYS A 179 -0.94 3.77 21.69
CA LYS A 179 -1.00 5.20 22.04
C LYS A 179 -0.63 6.12 20.86
N VAL A 180 0.21 5.65 19.94
CA VAL A 180 0.69 6.42 18.79
C VAL A 180 0.26 5.75 17.49
N SER A 181 -0.57 6.45 16.70
CA SER A 181 -0.92 6.03 15.33
C SER A 181 0.19 6.41 14.34
N GLY A 182 0.14 5.86 13.12
CA GLY A 182 1.00 6.34 12.04
C GLY A 182 0.75 7.82 11.68
N PRO A 183 1.69 8.44 10.93
CA PRO A 183 1.62 9.84 10.55
C PRO A 183 0.40 10.14 9.67
N LYS A 184 -0.14 11.37 9.77
CA LYS A 184 -1.32 11.82 9.03
C LYS A 184 -1.13 13.21 8.45
N GLY A 185 -1.81 13.51 7.34
CA GLY A 185 -1.88 14.85 6.76
C GLY A 185 -0.50 15.46 6.54
N LYS A 186 -0.30 16.69 7.03
CA LYS A 186 0.98 17.42 6.90
C LYS A 186 2.19 16.68 7.44
N GLU A 187 2.04 15.91 8.53
CA GLU A 187 3.15 15.10 9.06
C GLU A 187 3.56 14.00 8.07
N TYR A 188 2.58 13.33 7.46
CA TYR A 188 2.85 12.31 6.44
C TYR A 188 3.63 12.90 5.26
N LEU A 189 3.15 14.03 4.72
CA LEU A 189 3.76 14.70 3.57
C LEU A 189 5.18 15.17 3.86
N LYS A 190 5.43 15.71 5.07
CA LYS A 190 6.77 16.11 5.49
C LYS A 190 7.74 14.92 5.53
N LEU A 191 7.30 13.79 6.07
CA LEU A 191 8.13 12.58 6.13
C LEU A 191 8.34 11.98 4.74
N GLU A 192 7.37 12.09 3.84
CA GLU A 192 7.49 11.63 2.45
C GLU A 192 8.54 12.44 1.71
N GLU A 193 8.51 13.77 1.86
CA GLU A 193 9.48 14.65 1.19
C GLU A 193 10.91 14.35 1.62
N ILE A 194 11.13 14.17 2.93
CA ILE A 194 12.45 13.74 3.45
C ILE A 194 12.87 12.40 2.80
N LEU A 195 11.95 11.44 2.66
CA LEU A 195 12.27 10.16 2.01
C LEU A 195 12.55 10.31 0.51
N ARG A 196 11.88 11.24 -0.19
CA ARG A 196 12.14 11.58 -1.59
C ARG A 196 13.53 12.20 -1.77
N GLU A 197 13.92 13.13 -0.90
CA GLU A 197 15.27 13.69 -0.87
C GLU A 197 16.33 12.62 -0.60
N ASN A 198 16.01 11.59 0.19
CA ASN A 198 16.92 10.46 0.37
C ASN A 198 16.96 9.56 -0.88
N ALA A 199 15.83 9.33 -1.56
CA ALA A 199 15.80 8.56 -2.80
C ALA A 199 16.58 9.24 -3.94
N SER A 200 16.55 10.57 -4.02
CA SER A 200 17.24 11.33 -5.07
C SER A 200 18.76 11.20 -5.00
N LYS A 201 19.34 11.02 -3.79
CA LYS A 201 20.78 10.72 -3.61
C LYS A 201 21.23 9.46 -4.37
N TYR A 202 20.31 8.53 -4.59
CA TYR A 202 20.56 7.29 -5.30
C TYR A 202 20.05 7.31 -6.75
N SER A 203 19.50 8.45 -7.22
CA SER A 203 18.91 8.59 -8.56
C SER A 203 17.84 7.53 -8.88
N VAL A 204 17.08 7.09 -7.88
CA VAL A 204 15.97 6.14 -8.06
C VAL A 204 14.61 6.79 -7.82
N PRO A 205 13.52 6.27 -8.43
CA PRO A 205 12.18 6.74 -8.11
C PRO A 205 11.83 6.51 -6.63
N PRO A 206 11.06 7.43 -6.00
CA PRO A 206 10.66 7.35 -4.60
C PRO A 206 10.10 5.98 -4.17
N ALA A 207 9.21 5.39 -5.00
CA ALA A 207 8.63 4.09 -4.72
C ALA A 207 9.69 2.97 -4.63
N ILE A 208 10.70 2.98 -5.51
CA ILE A 208 11.76 1.96 -5.54
C ILE A 208 12.62 2.03 -4.28
N PHE A 209 12.92 3.24 -3.82
CA PHE A 209 13.62 3.45 -2.55
C PHE A 209 12.83 2.86 -1.37
N GLN A 210 11.51 3.07 -1.33
CA GLN A 210 10.66 2.47 -0.30
C GLN A 210 10.68 0.93 -0.33
N PHE A 211 10.62 0.32 -1.52
CA PHE A 211 10.74 -1.13 -1.66
C PHE A 211 12.12 -1.66 -1.25
N ALA A 212 13.20 -0.91 -1.48
CA ALA A 212 14.53 -1.27 -0.99
C ALA A 212 14.58 -1.30 0.54
N LEU A 213 14.12 -0.24 1.21
CA LEU A 213 13.99 -0.20 2.67
C LEU A 213 13.13 -1.36 3.19
N TRP A 214 11.96 -1.56 2.60
CA TRP A 214 11.04 -2.58 3.05
C TRP A 214 11.61 -3.99 2.88
N SER A 215 12.16 -4.31 1.71
CA SER A 215 12.67 -5.65 1.42
C SER A 215 13.91 -6.00 2.24
N LYS A 216 14.79 -5.02 2.52
CA LYS A 216 15.98 -5.19 3.35
C LYS A 216 15.65 -5.46 4.83
N TYR A 217 14.76 -4.67 5.40
CA TYR A 217 14.54 -4.68 6.86
C TYR A 217 13.34 -5.51 7.31
N SER A 218 12.38 -5.79 6.42
CA SER A 218 11.21 -6.61 6.77
C SER A 218 11.49 -8.11 6.69
N SER A 219 10.51 -8.91 7.12
CA SER A 219 10.55 -10.37 6.95
C SER A 219 10.16 -10.84 5.54
N TRP A 220 10.15 -9.94 4.54
CA TRP A 220 9.81 -10.30 3.16
C TRP A 220 10.68 -11.46 2.64
N GLY A 221 12.00 -11.39 2.82
CA GLY A 221 12.93 -12.44 2.39
C GLY A 221 12.72 -13.80 3.08
N GLU A 222 12.17 -13.82 4.29
CA GLU A 222 11.87 -15.05 5.03
C GLU A 222 10.66 -15.80 4.44
N THR A 223 9.80 -15.11 3.66
CA THR A 223 8.64 -15.73 3.01
C THR A 223 8.97 -16.52 1.75
N LYS A 224 10.18 -16.34 1.18
CA LYS A 224 10.63 -17.02 -0.04
C LYS A 224 11.64 -18.16 0.19
N GLY A 225 11.86 -18.57 1.44
CA GLY A 225 12.81 -19.66 1.75
C GLY A 225 14.29 -19.28 1.58
N SER A 226 14.60 -18.02 1.28
CA SER A 226 15.96 -17.49 1.34
C SER A 226 16.41 -17.43 2.80
N LYS A 227 17.21 -18.42 3.22
CA LYS A 227 18.06 -18.30 4.40
C LYS A 227 18.82 -16.97 4.28
N LYS A 228 18.74 -16.12 5.30
CA LYS A 228 19.69 -15.03 5.47
C LYS A 228 21.08 -15.67 5.44
N VAL A 229 21.87 -15.36 4.43
CA VAL A 229 23.33 -15.58 4.46
C VAL A 229 23.91 -14.51 5.36
#